data_AF-A0A8B6DUE2-F1
#
_entry.id   AF-A0A8B6DUE2-F1
#
_cell.length_a   1.000
_cell.length_b   1.000
_cell.length_c   1.000
_cell.angle_alpha   90.00
_cell.angle_beta   90.00
_cell.angle_gamma   90.00
#
_symmetry.space_group_name_H-M   'P 1'
#
loop_
_entity.id
_entity.type
_entity.pdbx_description
1 polymer ?
#
loop_
_entity_poly.entity_id
_entity_poly.type
_entity_poly.pdbx_seq_one_letter_code
_entity_poly.pdbx_strand_id
1 'polypeptide(L)'
;MILKVFARNCTLISSRHFSSRGYLCSYRRKQDLQPFDPKFPITGKHVNETRKGGSKIMQEKLALHVVQPTGYVDRKTYRFKNKKEMIPEFIVPDLTDFKLGPYVPYKCPTVESEPTTPEQLFEALYVDKVLEEFKEGKITPDMDLEDIQNLQSLKRS
;
A
#
# COMPACT_ATOMS: atom_id res chain seq x y z
N MET A 1 0.70 -85.06 13.17
CA MET A 1 1.11 -85.40 14.55
C MET A 1 2.38 -84.63 14.88
N ILE A 2 2.34 -83.84 15.98
CA ILE A 2 3.43 -83.56 16.93
C ILE A 2 4.56 -82.63 16.41
N LEU A 3 4.54 -81.32 16.72
CA LEU A 3 5.04 -80.62 17.94
C LEU A 3 6.57 -80.49 18.04
N LYS A 4 7.09 -79.24 18.03
CA LYS A 4 7.90 -78.61 19.12
C LYS A 4 8.44 -77.23 18.66
N VAL A 5 8.08 -76.11 19.28
CA VAL A 5 8.60 -75.51 20.55
C VAL A 5 9.99 -74.90 20.36
N PHE A 6 10.18 -73.59 20.58
CA PHE A 6 10.98 -73.04 21.69
C PHE A 6 11.01 -71.50 21.72
N ALA A 7 10.99 -70.97 22.95
CA ALA A 7 10.78 -69.57 23.31
C ALA A 7 12.05 -68.69 23.27
N ARG A 8 11.83 -67.37 23.27
CA ARG A 8 12.83 -66.30 23.37
C ARG A 8 13.03 -65.89 24.84
N ASN A 9 14.28 -65.67 25.26
CA ASN A 9 14.70 -64.90 26.44
C ASN A 9 15.90 -64.01 26.01
N CYS A 10 15.85 -62.68 26.22
CA CYS A 10 16.53 -61.90 27.29
C CYS A 10 18.03 -62.22 27.43
N THR A 11 19.01 -61.31 27.49
CA THR A 11 19.14 -59.86 27.75
C THR A 11 20.59 -59.52 27.38
N LEU A 12 20.90 -58.30 26.91
CA LEU A 12 22.29 -57.85 26.74
C LEU A 12 22.59 -56.56 27.49
N ILE A 13 23.84 -56.52 27.95
CA ILE A 13 24.46 -55.75 29.01
C ILE A 13 25.32 -54.59 28.43
N SER A 14 25.47 -53.56 29.27
CA SER A 14 26.56 -52.57 29.39
C SER A 14 26.74 -51.44 28.37
N SER A 15 26.51 -50.25 28.92
CA SER A 15 27.26 -49.00 28.79
C SER A 15 28.70 -49.07 28.30
N ARG A 16 29.03 -48.24 27.30
CA ARG A 16 30.29 -47.48 27.21
C ARG A 16 30.06 -46.11 26.57
N HIS A 17 30.52 -45.06 27.25
CA HIS A 17 30.64 -43.71 26.70
C HIS A 17 31.79 -43.66 25.69
N PHE A 18 31.53 -43.06 24.52
CA PHE A 18 32.58 -42.47 23.69
C PHE A 18 32.12 -41.09 23.23
N SER A 19 32.75 -40.08 23.81
CA SER A 19 32.67 -38.68 23.42
C SER A 19 33.35 -38.51 22.06
N SER A 20 32.65 -37.95 21.09
CA SER A 20 33.27 -37.07 20.12
C SER A 20 32.18 -36.25 19.44
N ARG A 21 32.14 -34.96 19.81
CA ARG A 21 31.70 -33.82 18.99
C ARG A 21 30.83 -34.20 17.77
N GLY A 22 29.62 -34.66 18.04
CA GLY A 22 28.57 -34.59 17.05
C GLY A 22 28.23 -33.12 16.93
N TYR A 23 28.59 -32.50 15.81
CA TYR A 23 27.87 -31.32 15.36
C TYR A 23 26.39 -31.73 15.37
N LEU A 24 25.67 -31.37 16.43
CA LEU A 24 24.23 -31.23 16.37
C LEU A 24 24.06 -30.13 15.33
N CYS A 25 24.01 -30.54 14.07
CA CYS A 25 23.25 -29.82 13.08
C CYS A 25 21.89 -29.70 13.73
N SER A 26 21.67 -28.55 14.36
CA SER A 26 20.35 -28.04 14.63
C SER A 26 19.76 -27.85 13.24
N TYR A 27 19.29 -28.96 12.67
CA TYR A 27 18.12 -28.95 11.82
C TYR A 27 17.12 -28.22 12.68
N ARG A 28 17.10 -26.90 12.54
CA ARG A 28 16.02 -26.02 12.93
C ARG A 28 14.86 -26.70 12.24
N ARG A 29 14.15 -27.57 12.98
CA ARG A 29 12.94 -28.22 12.50
C ARG A 29 12.21 -27.07 11.85
N LYS A 30 12.05 -27.09 10.52
CA LYS A 30 11.17 -26.14 9.85
C LYS A 30 9.91 -26.27 10.70
N GLN A 31 9.60 -25.25 11.50
CA GLN A 31 8.44 -25.32 12.36
C GLN A 31 7.32 -25.61 11.37
N ASP A 32 6.75 -26.81 11.46
CA ASP A 32 5.62 -27.18 10.64
C ASP A 32 4.64 -26.03 10.81
N LEU A 33 4.24 -25.39 9.69
CA LEU A 33 3.41 -24.19 9.74
C LEU A 33 2.22 -24.51 10.62
N GLN A 34 2.24 -24.04 11.87
CA GLN A 34 1.20 -24.36 12.80
C GLN A 34 -0.03 -23.61 12.29
N PRO A 35 -1.20 -24.25 12.21
CA PRO A 35 -2.41 -23.48 12.00
C PRO A 35 -2.44 -22.44 13.13
N PHE A 36 -2.46 -21.15 12.76
CA PHE A 36 -2.40 -19.96 13.64
C PHE A 36 -1.02 -19.47 14.10
N ASP A 37 0.02 -19.63 13.28
CA ASP A 37 1.32 -18.98 13.50
C ASP A 37 1.20 -17.43 13.52
N PRO A 38 1.59 -16.73 14.61
CA PRO A 38 1.42 -15.27 14.76
C PRO A 38 2.20 -14.44 13.72
N LYS A 39 3.16 -15.05 13.02
CA LYS A 39 3.90 -14.40 11.95
C LYS A 39 3.01 -14.06 10.74
N PHE A 40 1.95 -14.81 10.51
CA PHE A 40 1.04 -14.61 9.40
C PHE A 40 -0.31 -14.11 9.92
N PRO A 41 -0.79 -12.94 9.46
CA PRO A 41 -2.07 -12.41 9.93
C PRO A 41 -3.22 -13.36 9.55
N ILE A 42 -4.16 -13.52 10.47
CA ILE A 42 -5.38 -14.30 10.24
C ILE A 42 -6.23 -13.56 9.20
N THR A 43 -6.62 -14.26 8.13
CA THR A 43 -7.47 -13.71 7.07
C THR A 43 -8.86 -14.34 7.13
N GLY A 44 -9.85 -13.72 6.50
CA GLY A 44 -11.20 -14.29 6.37
C GLY A 44 -11.24 -15.74 5.85
N LYS A 45 -10.24 -16.19 5.07
CA LYS A 45 -10.14 -17.57 4.57
C LYS A 45 -9.91 -18.60 5.68
N HIS A 46 -9.30 -18.21 6.80
CA HIS A 46 -8.98 -19.10 7.91
C HIS A 46 -10.13 -19.25 8.91
N VAL A 47 -11.09 -18.33 8.92
CA VAL A 47 -12.18 -18.22 9.91
C VAL A 47 -13.58 -18.44 9.32
N ASN A 48 -13.67 -18.98 8.11
CA ASN A 48 -14.96 -19.24 7.46
C ASN A 48 -15.80 -20.30 8.20
N GLU A 49 -17.12 -20.24 8.05
CA GLU A 49 -18.08 -21.08 8.77
C GLU A 49 -17.82 -22.59 8.65
N THR A 50 -17.26 -23.02 7.51
CA THR A 50 -16.96 -24.42 7.24
C THR A 50 -15.79 -24.96 8.08
N ARG A 51 -14.92 -24.09 8.61
CA ARG A 51 -13.78 -24.50 9.44
C ARG A 51 -14.19 -24.61 10.90
N LYS A 52 -13.57 -25.53 11.62
CA LYS A 52 -13.79 -25.71 13.06
C LYS A 52 -13.43 -24.43 13.81
N GLY A 53 -14.43 -23.84 14.50
CA GLY A 53 -14.26 -22.57 15.23
C GLY A 53 -14.37 -21.31 14.38
N GLY A 54 -14.69 -21.44 13.08
CA GLY A 54 -14.99 -20.31 12.20
C GLY A 54 -16.43 -19.81 12.34
N SER A 55 -16.66 -18.56 11.94
CA SER A 55 -18.00 -17.95 11.91
C SER A 55 -18.08 -16.90 10.80
N LYS A 56 -19.27 -16.70 10.21
CA LYS A 56 -19.49 -15.66 9.20
C LYS A 56 -19.10 -14.29 9.70
N ILE A 57 -19.47 -13.99 10.94
CA ILE A 57 -19.25 -12.70 11.58
C ILE A 57 -17.76 -12.39 11.63
N MET A 58 -16.92 -13.38 11.98
CA MET A 58 -15.46 -13.20 11.99
C MET A 58 -14.90 -13.12 10.57
N GLN A 59 -15.43 -13.91 9.64
CA GLN A 59 -15.01 -13.87 8.24
C GLN A 59 -15.26 -12.50 7.60
N GLU A 60 -16.43 -11.90 7.83
CA GLU A 60 -16.79 -10.57 7.32
C GLU A 60 -15.91 -9.47 7.96
N LYS A 61 -15.64 -9.56 9.27
CA LYS A 61 -14.75 -8.60 9.96
C LYS A 61 -13.30 -8.67 9.50
N LEU A 62 -12.79 -9.87 9.23
CA LEU A 62 -11.42 -10.12 8.81
C LEU A 62 -11.24 -10.15 7.28
N ALA A 63 -12.33 -9.95 6.53
CA ALA A 63 -12.27 -9.80 5.09
C ALA A 63 -11.56 -8.48 4.78
N LEU A 64 -10.40 -8.57 4.12
CA LEU A 64 -9.74 -7.39 3.57
C LEU A 64 -10.57 -6.90 2.38
N HIS A 65 -11.38 -5.87 2.60
CA HIS A 65 -12.04 -5.14 1.53
C HIS A 65 -11.01 -4.23 0.85
N VAL A 66 -10.31 -4.76 -0.14
CA VAL A 66 -9.40 -3.96 -0.99
C VAL A 66 -10.19 -2.90 -1.78
N VAL A 67 -11.44 -3.23 -2.11
CA VAL A 67 -12.35 -2.38 -2.89
C VAL A 67 -13.30 -1.66 -1.94
N GLN A 68 -13.35 -0.33 -2.06
CA GLN A 68 -14.32 0.50 -1.33
C GLN A 68 -15.75 0.24 -1.85
N PRO A 69 -16.77 0.18 -0.98
CA PRO A 69 -18.14 -0.06 -1.41
C PRO A 69 -18.69 1.15 -2.18
N THR A 70 -19.42 0.89 -3.27
CA THR A 70 -20.01 1.90 -4.17
C THR A 70 -21.46 2.25 -3.82
N GLY A 71 -21.88 1.94 -2.59
CA GLY A 71 -23.27 2.03 -2.18
C GLY A 71 -23.47 1.60 -0.73
N TYR A 72 -24.71 1.33 -0.36
CA TYR A 72 -25.06 0.92 0.99
C TYR A 72 -26.15 -0.15 0.99
N VAL A 73 -26.28 -0.85 2.11
CA VAL A 73 -27.37 -1.82 2.32
C VAL A 73 -28.59 -1.08 2.84
N ASP A 74 -29.70 -1.16 2.12
CA ASP A 74 -30.97 -0.58 2.52
C ASP A 74 -31.54 -1.27 3.76
N ARG A 75 -31.95 -0.49 4.76
CA ARG A 75 -32.56 -1.05 5.99
C ARG A 75 -33.91 -1.74 5.78
N LYS A 76 -34.70 -1.30 4.79
CA LYS A 76 -36.05 -1.82 4.54
C LYS A 76 -36.05 -3.11 3.73
N THR A 77 -35.21 -3.17 2.70
CA THR A 77 -35.18 -4.27 1.74
C THR A 77 -34.01 -5.23 2.00
N TYR A 78 -33.04 -4.84 2.84
CA TYR A 78 -31.79 -5.57 3.10
C TYR A 78 -31.01 -5.91 1.83
N ARG A 79 -31.21 -5.12 0.78
CA ARG A 79 -30.52 -5.24 -0.51
C ARG A 79 -29.47 -4.14 -0.63
N PHE A 80 -28.35 -4.47 -1.27
CA PHE A 80 -27.33 -3.50 -1.60
C PHE A 80 -27.80 -2.61 -2.75
N LYS A 81 -27.79 -1.30 -2.54
CA LYS A 81 -28.11 -0.29 -3.56
C LYS A 81 -26.87 0.50 -3.92
N ASN A 82 -26.54 0.52 -5.21
CA ASN A 82 -25.44 1.32 -5.75
C ASN A 82 -25.87 2.78 -5.85
N LYS A 83 -24.97 3.70 -5.47
CA LYS A 83 -25.18 5.14 -5.65
C LYS A 83 -24.31 5.62 -6.81
N LYS A 84 -24.93 6.22 -7.83
CA LYS A 84 -24.21 6.64 -9.06
C LYS A 84 -23.01 7.54 -8.76
N GLU A 85 -23.16 8.49 -7.83
CA GLU A 85 -22.08 9.40 -7.39
C GLU A 85 -20.87 8.71 -6.74
N MET A 86 -21.03 7.47 -6.24
CA MET A 86 -19.95 6.71 -5.60
C MET A 86 -19.22 5.77 -6.57
N ILE A 87 -19.72 5.62 -7.80
CA ILE A 87 -19.08 4.79 -8.82
C ILE A 87 -18.03 5.66 -9.52
N PRO A 88 -16.74 5.28 -9.48
CA PRO A 88 -15.72 6.04 -10.19
C PRO A 88 -15.90 5.88 -11.70
N GLU A 89 -15.87 7.01 -12.42
CA GLU A 89 -15.93 7.06 -13.89
C GLU A 89 -14.54 7.47 -14.43
N PHE A 90 -14.07 6.77 -15.46
CA PHE A 90 -12.84 7.15 -16.16
C PHE A 90 -13.19 8.15 -17.26
N ILE A 91 -12.74 9.39 -17.14
CA ILE A 91 -12.88 10.41 -18.17
C ILE A 91 -11.72 10.25 -19.15
N VAL A 92 -12.00 9.64 -20.30
CA VAL A 92 -11.01 9.38 -21.35
C VAL A 92 -11.23 10.39 -22.48
N PRO A 93 -10.24 11.25 -22.82
CA PRO A 93 -10.34 12.15 -23.96
C PRO A 93 -10.31 11.37 -25.28
N ASP A 94 -10.76 11.98 -26.38
CA ASP A 94 -10.60 11.40 -27.71
C ASP A 94 -9.12 11.41 -28.12
N LEU A 95 -8.63 10.29 -28.62
CA LEU A 95 -7.22 10.06 -28.98
C LEU A 95 -7.01 9.89 -30.48
N THR A 96 -8.01 10.15 -31.32
CA THR A 96 -7.83 10.14 -32.79
C THR A 96 -6.73 11.12 -33.20
N ASP A 97 -5.81 10.67 -34.04
CA ASP A 97 -4.69 11.45 -34.60
C ASP A 97 -3.73 12.08 -33.56
N PHE A 98 -3.59 11.45 -32.38
CA PHE A 98 -2.65 11.91 -31.37
C PHE A 98 -1.19 11.75 -31.82
N LYS A 99 -0.45 12.86 -31.85
CA LYS A 99 0.92 12.92 -32.40
C LYS A 99 1.98 12.32 -31.47
N LEU A 100 1.69 12.22 -30.18
CA LEU A 100 2.64 11.76 -29.18
C LEU A 100 2.54 10.24 -29.00
N GLY A 101 3.68 9.56 -29.03
CA GLY A 101 3.77 8.13 -28.70
C GLY A 101 4.05 7.88 -27.21
N PRO A 102 3.92 6.64 -26.74
CA PRO A 102 4.25 6.27 -25.35
C PRO A 102 5.74 6.34 -25.05
N TYR A 103 6.58 6.33 -26.08
CA TYR A 103 8.03 6.34 -25.97
C TYR A 103 8.63 7.46 -26.80
N VAL A 104 9.73 8.01 -26.28
CA VAL A 104 10.57 8.99 -26.96
C VAL A 104 11.71 8.24 -27.66
N PRO A 105 12.08 8.59 -28.91
CA PRO A 105 13.19 7.96 -29.59
C PRO A 105 14.54 8.32 -28.92
N TYR A 106 15.48 7.37 -28.93
CA TYR A 106 16.83 7.55 -28.36
C TYR A 106 17.67 8.65 -29.00
N LYS A 107 17.27 9.13 -30.19
CA LYS A 107 17.96 10.22 -30.89
C LYS A 107 17.65 11.60 -30.30
N CYS A 108 16.61 11.72 -29.48
CA CYS A 108 16.28 12.97 -28.83
C CYS A 108 17.39 13.38 -27.83
N PRO A 109 17.75 14.67 -27.77
CA PRO A 109 18.68 15.15 -26.75
C PRO A 109 18.06 15.01 -25.36
N THR A 110 18.90 14.71 -24.37
CA THR A 110 18.50 14.76 -22.96
C THR A 110 18.29 16.20 -22.54
N VAL A 111 17.15 16.49 -21.91
CA VAL A 111 16.83 17.80 -21.34
C VAL A 111 16.89 17.67 -19.81
N GLU A 112 17.74 18.47 -19.17
CA GLU A 112 17.76 18.60 -17.71
C GLU A 112 16.88 19.79 -17.32
N SER A 113 15.82 19.53 -16.54
CA SER A 113 14.92 20.56 -16.04
C SER A 113 15.12 20.78 -14.55
N GLU A 114 15.31 22.03 -14.14
CA GLU A 114 15.32 22.42 -12.73
C GLU A 114 13.92 22.25 -12.09
N PRO A 115 13.84 22.04 -10.77
CA PRO A 115 12.56 21.97 -10.08
C PRO A 115 11.85 23.33 -10.14
N THR A 116 10.58 23.32 -10.54
CA THR A 116 9.76 24.53 -10.66
C THR A 116 9.57 25.20 -9.30
N THR A 117 9.89 26.49 -9.19
CA THR A 117 9.64 27.27 -7.97
C THR A 117 8.23 27.88 -7.96
N PRO A 118 7.64 28.14 -6.78
CA PRO A 118 6.36 28.84 -6.69
C PRO A 118 6.38 30.22 -7.35
N GLU A 119 7.51 30.92 -7.28
CA GLU A 119 7.73 32.22 -7.92
C GLU A 119 7.60 32.11 -9.44
N GLN A 120 8.27 31.14 -10.07
CA GLN A 120 8.16 30.90 -11.51
C GLN A 120 6.72 30.55 -11.94
N LEU A 121 6.00 29.78 -11.12
CA LEU A 121 4.61 29.43 -11.40
C LEU A 121 3.68 30.64 -11.27
N PHE A 122 3.93 31.52 -10.30
CA PHE A 122 3.21 32.78 -10.14
C PHE A 122 3.47 33.71 -11.32
N GLU A 123 4.73 33.86 -11.71
CA GLU A 123 5.16 34.70 -12.85
C GLU A 123 4.49 34.27 -14.15
N ALA A 124 4.46 32.98 -14.44
CA ALA A 124 3.89 32.47 -15.69
C ALA A 124 2.36 32.59 -15.80
N LEU A 125 1.63 32.59 -14.66
CA LEU A 125 0.16 32.48 -14.66
C LEU A 125 -0.57 33.75 -14.25
N TYR A 126 0.00 34.52 -13.33
CA TYR A 126 -0.73 35.55 -12.58
C TYR A 126 -0.17 36.96 -12.75
N VAL A 127 1.11 37.14 -13.10
CA VAL A 127 1.71 38.48 -13.20
C VAL A 127 0.96 39.36 -14.19
N ASP A 128 0.65 38.87 -15.39
CA ASP A 128 -0.06 39.65 -16.40
C ASP A 128 -1.43 40.11 -15.91
N LYS A 129 -2.18 39.21 -15.26
CA LYS A 129 -3.50 39.50 -14.69
C LYS A 129 -3.43 40.54 -13.59
N VAL A 130 -2.48 40.40 -12.67
CA VAL A 130 -2.29 41.35 -11.56
C VAL A 130 -1.93 42.74 -12.08
N LEU A 131 -1.09 42.81 -13.11
CA LEU A 131 -0.72 44.09 -13.74
C LEU A 131 -1.90 44.75 -14.45
N GLU A 132 -2.73 43.98 -15.15
CA GLU A 132 -3.95 44.48 -15.78
C GLU A 132 -4.95 45.00 -14.73
N GLU A 133 -5.24 44.20 -13.70
CA GLU A 133 -6.15 44.58 -12.62
C GLU A 133 -5.65 45.79 -11.81
N PHE A 134 -4.33 45.93 -11.65
CA PHE A 134 -3.71 47.10 -11.02
C PHE A 134 -3.87 48.36 -11.88
N LYS A 135 -3.68 48.25 -13.20
CA LYS A 135 -3.93 49.37 -14.15
C LYS A 135 -5.39 49.77 -14.19
N GLU A 136 -6.29 48.81 -14.09
CA GLU A 136 -7.74 49.02 -14.00
C GLU A 136 -8.19 49.60 -12.65
N GLY A 137 -7.27 49.70 -11.67
CA GLY A 137 -7.56 50.23 -10.34
C GLY A 137 -8.43 49.32 -9.47
N LYS A 138 -8.58 48.05 -9.84
CA LYS A 138 -9.30 47.03 -9.04
C LYS A 138 -8.51 46.59 -7.82
N ILE A 139 -7.18 46.64 -7.93
CA ILE A 139 -6.25 46.32 -6.85
C ILE A 139 -5.66 47.63 -6.34
N THR A 140 -5.97 47.98 -5.10
CA THR A 140 -5.29 49.05 -4.37
C THR A 140 -4.26 48.44 -3.43
N PRO A 141 -2.99 48.90 -3.43
CA PRO A 141 -2.03 48.45 -2.44
C PRO A 141 -2.43 49.00 -1.07
N ASP A 142 -2.49 48.13 -0.07
CA ASP A 142 -2.83 48.52 1.31
C ASP A 142 -1.69 49.28 2.02
N MET A 143 -0.45 49.15 1.53
CA MET A 143 0.73 49.79 2.11
C MET A 143 1.44 50.69 1.11
N ASP A 144 1.95 51.83 1.59
CA ASP A 144 2.69 52.81 0.80
C ASP A 144 4.07 52.28 0.38
N LEU A 145 4.56 52.77 -0.76
CA LEU A 145 5.81 52.31 -1.40
C LEU A 145 7.06 52.48 -0.52
N GLU A 146 7.04 53.45 0.40
CA GLU A 146 8.14 53.75 1.33
C GLU A 146 8.32 52.66 2.39
N ASP A 147 7.23 52.07 2.88
CA ASP A 147 7.26 51.02 3.90
C ASP A 147 7.79 49.68 3.34
N ILE A 148 7.50 49.40 2.07
CA ILE A 148 7.95 48.19 1.38
C ILE A 148 9.48 48.20 1.22
N GLN A 149 10.07 49.36 0.92
CA GLN A 149 11.53 49.52 0.78
C GLN A 149 12.25 49.31 2.11
N ASN A 150 11.68 49.80 3.21
CA ASN A 150 12.21 49.65 4.57
C ASN A 150 12.17 48.18 5.06
N LEU A 151 11.17 47.41 4.65
CA LEU A 151 11.08 45.98 4.99
C LEU A 151 12.06 45.11 4.19
N GLN A 152 12.38 45.50 2.96
CA GLN A 152 13.33 44.76 2.11
C GLN A 152 14.79 44.97 2.54
N SER A 153 15.14 46.11 3.13
CA SER A 153 16.47 46.37 3.67
C SER A 153 16.73 45.58 4.96
N LEU A 154 15.72 45.41 5.81
CA LEU A 154 15.80 44.61 7.05
C LEU A 154 15.92 43.09 6.83
N LYS A 155 15.39 42.55 5.73
CA LYS A 155 15.50 41.10 5.41
C LYS A 155 16.86 40.69 4.81
N ARG A 156 17.69 41.66 4.41
CA ARG A 156 19.01 41.44 3.80
C ARG A 156 20.18 41.61 4.78
N SER A 157 19.92 42.07 6.01
CA SER A 157 20.87 42.13 7.15
C SER A 157 20.76 40.87 8.01
#